data_AF-A0A2A4V2P3-F1
#
_entry.id   AF-A0A2A4V2P3-F1
#
_cell.length_a   1.000
_cell.length_b   1.000
_cell.length_c   1.000
_cell.angle_alpha   90.00
_cell.angle_beta   90.00
_cell.angle_gamma   90.00
#
_symmetry.space_group_name_H-M   'P 1'
#
loop_
_entity.id
_entity.type
_entity.pdbx_description
1 polymer ?
#
loop_
_entity_poly.entity_id
_entity_poly.type
_entity_poly.pdbx_seq_one_letter_code
_entity_poly.pdbx_strand_id
1 'polypeptide(L)'
;MIKGERGDERGNSSSCQSLGFAKAESSKDRGANDSSPIKTKNKGLDRIKILKFLSNNTLENGERCVSFAPIMAATGMSKQRVSSVVRWLSHNGLADFYKGLMTDDGDFAGAGYCISGAGSKILENIGEGKND
;
A
#
# COMPACT_ATOMS: atom_id res chain seq x y z
N MET A 1 39.09 9.37 47.19
CA MET A 1 38.02 9.19 48.19
C MET A 1 36.75 8.74 47.48
N ILE A 2 36.25 7.59 47.93
CA ILE A 2 34.84 7.15 48.01
C ILE A 2 34.05 6.91 46.71
N LYS A 3 33.75 5.61 46.53
CA LYS A 3 32.81 4.95 45.62
C LYS A 3 31.37 5.47 45.81
N GLY A 4 30.62 5.62 44.72
CA GLY A 4 29.15 5.69 44.75
C GLY A 4 28.56 4.40 44.18
N GLU A 5 27.98 3.58 45.06
CA GLU A 5 27.31 2.32 44.76
C GLU A 5 25.78 2.50 44.55
N ARG A 6 25.21 1.53 43.82
CA ARG A 6 23.87 0.90 43.98
C ARG A 6 22.59 1.63 43.57
N GLY A 7 21.74 0.86 42.88
CA GLY A 7 20.31 1.11 42.66
C GLY A 7 19.64 0.09 41.72
N ASP A 8 19.54 -1.17 42.15
CA ASP A 8 18.59 -2.18 41.63
C ASP A 8 17.17 -1.79 42.07
N GLU A 9 16.21 -1.65 41.16
CA GLU A 9 14.78 -1.80 41.49
C GLU A 9 14.05 -2.59 40.40
N ARG A 10 13.87 -3.88 40.68
CA ARG A 10 12.86 -4.74 40.07
C ARG A 10 11.50 -4.40 40.67
N GLY A 11 10.49 -4.33 39.81
CA GLY A 11 9.11 -4.56 40.22
C GLY A 11 8.15 -3.47 39.75
N ASN A 12 7.34 -3.78 38.74
CA ASN A 12 5.95 -3.40 38.85
C ASN A 12 5.05 -4.49 38.26
N SER A 13 4.36 -5.14 39.18
CA SER A 13 3.21 -6.01 39.00
C SER A 13 1.98 -5.21 38.61
N SER A 14 1.34 -5.58 37.50
CA SER A 14 -0.08 -5.33 37.26
C SER A 14 -0.51 -6.35 36.20
N SER A 15 -1.14 -7.49 36.53
CA SER A 15 -2.46 -7.68 37.14
C SER A 15 -3.55 -6.82 36.51
N CYS A 16 -3.78 -7.01 35.21
CA CYS A 16 -5.06 -6.66 34.60
C CYS A 16 -5.94 -7.91 34.54
N GLN A 17 -6.75 -8.11 35.59
CA GLN A 17 -7.90 -9.01 35.52
C GLN A 17 -9.08 -8.29 34.88
N SER A 18 -9.78 -9.03 34.03
CA SER A 18 -11.19 -8.90 33.64
C SER A 18 -11.68 -7.58 33.06
N LEU A 19 -12.25 -7.63 31.85
CA LEU A 19 -13.66 -7.32 31.62
C LEU A 19 -14.07 -7.89 30.25
N GLY A 20 -15.14 -8.68 30.25
CA GLY A 20 -15.66 -9.35 29.07
C GLY A 20 -16.17 -8.35 28.04
N PHE A 21 -15.83 -8.60 26.77
CA PHE A 21 -16.51 -7.99 25.65
C PHE A 21 -17.36 -9.05 24.95
N ALA A 22 -18.64 -8.70 24.85
CA ALA A 22 -19.69 -9.49 24.27
C ALA A 22 -19.33 -9.97 22.86
N LYS A 23 -19.65 -11.24 22.62
CA LYS A 23 -19.50 -11.95 21.36
C LYS A 23 -20.46 -11.33 20.34
N ALA A 24 -19.92 -10.53 19.43
CA ALA A 24 -20.66 -10.04 18.27
C ALA A 24 -20.95 -11.23 17.33
N GLU A 25 -22.23 -11.56 17.19
CA GLU A 25 -22.74 -12.30 16.04
C GLU A 25 -22.50 -11.47 14.78
N SER A 26 -21.76 -12.02 13.83
CA SER A 26 -21.83 -11.59 12.45
C SER A 26 -21.60 -12.78 11.54
N SER A 27 -22.71 -13.49 11.30
CA SER A 27 -22.89 -14.33 10.13
C SER A 27 -22.91 -13.42 8.90
N LYS A 28 -21.87 -13.53 8.08
CA LYS A 28 -21.94 -13.23 6.64
C LYS A 28 -20.80 -13.96 5.94
N ASP A 29 -21.22 -14.96 5.15
CA ASP A 29 -20.55 -15.54 3.99
C ASP A 29 -19.18 -14.93 3.65
N ARG A 30 -18.12 -15.62 4.06
CA ARG A 30 -16.85 -15.50 3.33
C ARG A 30 -16.99 -16.36 2.09
N GLY A 31 -17.55 -15.76 1.05
CA GLY A 31 -17.52 -16.30 -0.30
C GLY A 31 -16.10 -16.75 -0.62
N ALA A 32 -15.98 -18.05 -0.89
CA ALA A 32 -14.82 -18.65 -1.51
C ALA A 32 -14.67 -18.05 -2.90
N ASN A 33 -13.87 -16.99 -3.03
CA ASN A 33 -13.32 -16.61 -4.32
C ASN A 33 -12.13 -17.54 -4.61
N ASP A 34 -12.47 -18.71 -5.12
CA ASP A 34 -11.57 -19.48 -5.98
C ASP A 34 -11.31 -18.63 -7.24
N SER A 35 -10.10 -18.13 -7.37
CA SER A 35 -9.57 -17.70 -8.67
C SER A 35 -8.05 -17.78 -8.66
N SER A 36 -7.59 -19.04 -8.58
CA SER A 36 -6.35 -19.52 -9.20
C SER A 36 -4.99 -19.00 -8.67
N PRO A 37 -3.96 -19.86 -8.60
CA PRO A 37 -2.61 -19.43 -8.34
C PRO A 37 -2.04 -18.79 -9.61
N ILE A 38 -1.96 -17.46 -9.67
CA ILE A 38 -1.21 -16.79 -10.75
C ILE A 38 0.30 -17.01 -10.49
N LYS A 39 0.78 -18.19 -10.88
CA LYS A 39 2.20 -18.44 -11.14
C LYS A 39 2.55 -17.74 -12.45
N THR A 40 3.09 -16.52 -12.42
CA THR A 40 3.67 -15.93 -13.65
C THR A 40 5.00 -15.24 -13.42
N LYS A 41 5.98 -15.73 -14.19
CA LYS A 41 7.40 -15.38 -14.21
C LYS A 41 7.70 -13.99 -14.81
N ASN A 42 6.74 -13.06 -14.83
CA ASN A 42 6.84 -11.78 -15.54
C ASN A 42 6.78 -10.57 -14.59
N LYS A 43 7.79 -10.44 -13.71
CA LYS A 43 7.89 -9.30 -12.76
C LYS A 43 7.94 -7.93 -13.45
N GLY A 44 8.44 -7.86 -14.68
CA GLY A 44 8.55 -6.61 -15.45
C GLY A 44 7.20 -6.07 -15.93
N LEU A 45 6.31 -6.94 -16.41
CA LEU A 45 5.00 -6.54 -16.94
C LEU A 45 4.08 -5.96 -15.87
N ASP A 46 4.14 -6.49 -14.65
CA ASP A 46 3.28 -6.02 -13.55
C ASP A 46 3.58 -4.57 -13.18
N ARG A 47 4.87 -4.19 -13.18
CA ARG A 47 5.34 -2.84 -12.88
C ARG A 47 4.80 -1.84 -13.90
N ILE A 48 4.94 -2.17 -15.18
CA ILE A 48 4.48 -1.30 -16.28
C ILE A 48 2.96 -1.15 -16.24
N LYS A 49 2.20 -2.23 -15.99
CA LYS A 49 0.74 -2.17 -15.86
C LYS A 49 0.31 -1.23 -14.74
N ILE A 50 0.90 -1.38 -13.55
CA ILE A 50 0.58 -0.53 -12.40
C ILE A 50 1.01 0.92 -12.67
N LEU A 51 2.20 1.14 -13.20
CA LEU A 51 2.68 2.49 -13.51
C LEU A 51 1.78 3.19 -14.53
N LYS A 52 1.37 2.49 -15.60
CA LYS A 52 0.42 3.00 -16.59
C LYS A 52 -0.95 3.30 -15.98
N PHE A 53 -1.43 2.45 -15.07
CA PHE A 53 -2.66 2.72 -14.35
C PHE A 53 -2.57 4.00 -13.50
N LEU A 54 -1.46 4.19 -12.78
CA LEU A 54 -1.21 5.41 -12.01
C LEU A 54 -1.20 6.63 -12.95
N SER A 55 -0.45 6.59 -14.06
CA SER A 55 -0.40 7.69 -15.03
C SER A 55 -1.79 8.15 -15.52
N ASN A 56 -2.70 7.21 -15.76
CA ASN A 56 -4.03 7.53 -16.27
C ASN A 56 -5.02 8.02 -15.20
N ASN A 57 -4.81 7.67 -13.93
CA ASN A 57 -5.80 7.87 -12.86
C ASN A 57 -5.31 8.78 -11.73
N THR A 58 -4.06 9.20 -11.77
CA THR A 58 -3.43 10.03 -10.74
C THR A 58 -2.77 11.24 -11.38
N LEU A 59 -2.55 12.27 -10.57
CA LEU A 59 -1.84 13.48 -10.94
C LEU A 59 -0.59 13.59 -10.07
N GLU A 60 0.39 14.32 -10.56
CA GLU A 60 1.64 14.57 -9.84
C GLU A 60 1.38 15.36 -8.55
N ASN A 61 2.39 15.43 -7.68
CA ASN A 61 2.37 16.21 -6.44
C ASN A 61 1.26 15.85 -5.43
N GLY A 62 0.60 14.71 -5.61
CA GLY A 62 -0.42 14.23 -4.68
C GLY A 62 -1.80 14.85 -4.89
N GLU A 63 -2.01 15.61 -5.98
CA GLU A 63 -3.32 16.21 -6.30
C GLU A 63 -4.42 15.15 -6.46
N ARG A 64 -4.05 14.00 -7.03
CA ARG A 64 -4.95 12.85 -7.14
C ARG A 64 -4.16 11.57 -6.88
N CYS A 65 -4.50 10.89 -5.78
CA CYS A 65 -3.90 9.62 -5.40
C CYS A 65 -4.94 8.49 -5.47
N VAL A 66 -4.47 7.26 -5.71
CA VAL A 66 -5.34 6.08 -5.71
C VAL A 66 -4.92 5.08 -4.62
N SER A 67 -5.91 4.47 -3.97
CA SER A 67 -5.70 3.39 -3.01
C SER A 67 -5.49 2.04 -3.73
N PHE A 68 -5.25 0.95 -2.98
CA PHE A 68 -4.97 -0.35 -3.59
C PHE A 68 -6.16 -0.97 -4.31
N ALA A 69 -7.39 -0.72 -3.85
CA ALA A 69 -8.59 -1.34 -4.39
C ALA A 69 -8.78 -1.07 -5.91
N PRO A 70 -8.73 0.19 -6.39
CA PRO A 70 -8.84 0.46 -7.83
C PRO A 70 -7.68 -0.13 -8.65
N ILE A 71 -6.46 -0.15 -8.11
CA ILE A 71 -5.31 -0.77 -8.79
C ILE A 71 -5.53 -2.28 -8.94
N MET A 72 -5.99 -2.95 -7.88
CA MET A 72 -6.30 -4.38 -7.91
C MET A 72 -7.40 -4.70 -8.92
N ALA A 73 -8.49 -3.92 -8.91
CA ALA A 73 -9.61 -4.10 -9.84
C ALA A 73 -9.17 -3.95 -11.30
N ALA A 74 -8.33 -2.95 -11.61
CA ALA A 74 -7.85 -2.72 -12.98
C ALA A 74 -6.81 -3.74 -13.46
N THR A 75 -5.98 -4.27 -12.55
CA THR A 75 -4.85 -5.14 -12.93
C THR A 75 -5.14 -6.63 -12.74
N GLY A 76 -6.17 -6.99 -11.99
CA GLY A 76 -6.46 -8.37 -11.58
C GLY A 76 -5.42 -8.97 -10.62
N MET A 77 -4.56 -8.13 -10.03
CA MET A 77 -3.47 -8.59 -9.15
C MET A 77 -3.93 -8.71 -7.70
N SER A 78 -3.29 -9.62 -6.96
CA SER A 78 -3.50 -9.75 -5.51
C SER A 78 -2.99 -8.52 -4.76
N LYS A 79 -3.59 -8.22 -3.60
CA LYS A 79 -3.19 -7.10 -2.73
C LYS A 79 -1.71 -7.15 -2.38
N GLN A 80 -1.18 -8.33 -2.06
CA GLN A 80 0.22 -8.56 -1.73
C GLN A 80 1.12 -8.21 -2.92
N ARG A 81 0.72 -8.60 -4.14
CA ARG A 81 1.49 -8.29 -5.35
C ARG A 81 1.48 -6.80 -5.66
N VAL A 82 0.30 -6.18 -5.65
CA VAL A 82 0.15 -4.73 -5.86
C VAL A 82 0.99 -3.98 -4.83
N SER A 83 0.87 -4.32 -3.55
CA SER A 83 1.59 -3.66 -2.45
C SER A 83 3.12 -3.77 -2.59
N SER A 84 3.63 -4.93 -3.02
CA SER A 84 5.06 -5.09 -3.29
C SER A 84 5.53 -4.27 -4.48
N VAL A 85 4.74 -4.21 -5.56
CA VAL A 85 5.10 -3.48 -6.78
C VAL A 85 5.03 -1.96 -6.56
N VAL A 86 3.96 -1.43 -5.98
CA VAL A 86 3.82 0.02 -5.72
C VAL A 86 4.87 0.53 -4.74
N ARG A 87 5.24 -0.25 -3.71
CA ARG A 87 6.37 0.10 -2.83
C ARG A 87 7.69 0.10 -3.58
N TRP A 88 7.91 -0.88 -4.46
CA TRP A 88 9.10 -0.90 -5.29
C TRP A 88 9.16 0.32 -6.21
N LEU A 89 8.05 0.67 -6.88
CA LEU A 89 7.96 1.87 -7.72
C LEU A 89 8.26 3.14 -6.92
N SER A 90 7.68 3.24 -5.72
CA SER A 90 7.88 4.41 -4.86
C SER A 90 9.31 4.54 -4.33
N HIS A 91 9.92 3.42 -3.94
CA HIS A 91 11.33 3.40 -3.55
C HIS A 91 12.28 3.81 -4.68
N ASN A 92 11.90 3.59 -5.95
CA ASN A 92 12.66 4.01 -7.12
C ASN A 92 12.29 5.41 -7.62
N GLY A 93 11.45 6.17 -6.90
CA GLY A 93 11.03 7.52 -7.29
C GLY A 93 10.09 7.55 -8.50
N LEU A 94 9.44 6.42 -8.84
CA LEU A 94 8.51 6.35 -9.98
C LEU A 94 7.07 6.61 -9.58
N ALA A 95 6.78 6.56 -8.28
CA ALA A 95 5.48 6.84 -7.70
C ALA A 95 5.66 7.50 -6.33
N ASP A 96 4.79 8.43 -5.98
CA ASP A 96 4.83 9.09 -4.69
C ASP A 96 3.74 8.53 -3.77
N PHE A 97 4.10 8.31 -2.51
CA PHE A 97 3.20 7.79 -1.49
C PHE A 97 2.68 8.92 -0.61
N TYR A 98 1.36 9.03 -0.54
CA TYR A 98 0.68 10.02 0.29
C TYR A 98 -0.17 9.32 1.36
N LYS A 99 -0.08 9.84 2.58
CA LYS A 99 -0.86 9.39 3.74
C LYS A 99 -1.84 10.48 4.16
N GLY A 100 -2.94 10.07 4.79
CA GLY A 100 -3.94 11.02 5.28
C GLY A 100 -4.83 11.58 4.17
N LEU A 101 -5.08 10.80 3.12
CA LEU A 101 -6.01 11.20 2.08
C LEU A 101 -7.42 11.33 2.69
N MET A 102 -8.10 12.40 2.32
CA MET A 102 -9.50 12.63 2.65
C MET A 102 -10.32 12.61 1.36
N THR A 103 -11.53 12.07 1.43
CA THR A 103 -12.51 12.25 0.36
C THR A 103 -13.06 13.67 0.39
N ASP A 104 -13.72 14.07 -0.68
CA ASP A 104 -14.41 15.37 -0.76
C ASP A 104 -15.49 15.51 0.33
N ASP A 105 -16.07 14.37 0.75
CA ASP A 105 -17.04 14.29 1.85
C ASP A 105 -16.43 14.47 3.26
N GLY A 106 -15.10 14.63 3.34
CA GLY A 106 -14.37 14.76 4.61
C GLY A 106 -14.08 13.42 5.31
N ASP A 107 -14.39 12.29 4.67
CA ASP A 107 -14.07 10.98 5.21
C ASP A 107 -12.59 10.63 4.99
N PHE A 108 -12.01 9.89 5.94
CA PHE A 108 -10.61 9.47 5.83
C PHE A 108 -10.46 8.33 4.80
N ALA A 109 -9.99 8.66 3.60
CA ALA A 109 -9.67 7.72 2.53
C ALA A 109 -8.37 6.92 2.79
N GLY A 110 -7.59 7.31 3.80
CA GLY A 110 -6.42 6.56 4.24
C GLY A 110 -5.13 6.96 3.54
N ALA A 111 -4.59 6.08 2.70
CA ALA A 111 -3.32 6.29 2.03
C ALA A 111 -3.39 5.82 0.57
N GLY A 112 -2.59 6.44 -0.29
CA GLY A 112 -2.61 6.19 -1.71
C GLY A 112 -1.28 6.49 -2.38
N TYR A 113 -1.22 6.15 -3.66
CA TYR A 113 -0.06 6.34 -4.51
C TYR A 113 -0.47 7.20 -5.70
N CYS A 114 0.42 8.09 -6.12
CA CYS A 114 0.29 8.81 -7.37
C CYS A 114 1.54 8.60 -8.22
N ILE A 115 1.42 8.90 -9.52
CA ILE A 115 2.57 8.91 -10.40
C ILE A 115 3.51 10.07 -10.05
N SER A 116 4.80 9.80 -10.12
CA SER A 116 5.84 10.85 -10.03
C SER A 116 6.28 11.26 -11.43
N GLY A 117 6.87 12.44 -11.59
CA GLY A 117 7.32 12.90 -12.91
C GLY A 117 8.39 12.04 -13.55
N ALA A 118 9.23 11.37 -12.74
CA ALA A 118 10.14 10.36 -13.27
C ALA A 118 9.39 9.12 -13.78
N GLY A 119 8.29 8.73 -13.13
CA GLY A 119 7.43 7.64 -13.56
C GLY A 119 6.74 7.92 -14.91
N SER A 120 6.22 9.13 -15.08
CA SER A 120 5.60 9.57 -16.34
C SER A 120 6.59 9.54 -17.49
N LYS A 121 7.79 10.12 -17.29
CA LYS A 121 8.86 10.10 -18.31
C LYS A 121 9.30 8.69 -18.71
N ILE A 122 9.37 7.76 -17.75
CA ILE A 122 9.70 6.36 -18.07
C ILE A 122 8.61 5.72 -18.93
N LEU A 123 7.33 6.01 -18.68
CA LEU A 123 6.25 5.49 -19.53
C LEU A 123 6.29 6.06 -20.94
N GLU A 124 6.59 7.34 -21.09
CA GLU A 124 6.80 7.98 -22.40
C GLU A 124 7.93 7.27 -23.16
N ASN A 125 9.10 7.10 -22.54
CA ASN A 125 10.24 6.40 -23.13
C ASN A 125 9.92 4.93 -23.53
N ILE A 126 9.07 4.24 -22.76
CA ILE A 126 8.63 2.88 -23.08
C ILE A 126 7.59 2.89 -24.23
N GLY A 127 6.75 3.93 -24.30
CA GLY A 127 5.73 4.10 -25.33
C GLY A 127 6.29 4.50 -26.70
N GLU A 128 7.37 5.29 -26.71
CA GLU A 128 8.04 5.79 -27.93
C GLU A 128 8.88 4.72 -28.64
N GLY A 129 9.13 3.57 -28.01
CA GLY A 129 9.82 2.42 -28.62
C GLY A 129 8.96 1.57 -29.58
N LYS A 130 7.81 2.07 -30.03
CA LYS A 130 6.94 1.44 -31.04
C LYS A 130 6.59 2.44 -32.15
N ASN A 131 7.56 2.75 -33.00
CA ASN A 131 7.34 3.20 -34.37
C ASN A 131 8.63 2.94 -35.15
N ASP A 132 8.85 1.70 -35.58
CA ASP A 132 9.64 1.32 -36.76
C ASP A 132 9.27 -0.12 -37.16
#